data_AF-A0A955BKU9-F1
#
_entry.id   AF-A0A955BKU9-F1
#
_cell.length_a   1.000
_cell.length_b   1.000
_cell.length_c   1.000
_cell.angle_alpha   90.00
_cell.angle_beta   90.00
_cell.angle_gamma   90.00
#
_symmetry.space_group_name_H-M   'P 1'
#
loop_
_entity.id
_entity.type
_entity.pdbx_description
1 polymer ?
#
loop_
_entity_poly.entity_id
_entity_poly.type
_entity_poly.pdbx_seq_one_letter_code
_entity_poly.pdbx_strand_id
1 'polypeptide(L)'
;MTLVLQIVLGLALLAGLIAPFVGNKYWHWSQLVLVLFIVVTAVGFMFLAAETVRIHHVLRAKLPGMEQQLATLVKQNDELLNGSDGKKGLRELEHQFQMLARERGRVWRGVQPAGEVDNQGRVQVAIAQPQPHGLEQNSIVYAFEAGEVNPADPSAGKQYLGEFRVLETAEGGATLEPVLIINQRTGQRLVDSKGPWSLYETMPADRHKLYAGLEEEQLRQLLPASTVDEYIRQGTPATADDDDWHKVGLNENNERVGPENSDQAVKFVYDRPLRDYAYLFSELAQQRVVLEANRQAVQQDIVKLETALNSAKQLGTFREQQKTLLADDLAGMQGDRQAIESHRDAVLAQLAKAQQLIDQLLARNSQLANQLTERQMSRLEQIDRVAPAPGSVSLLAP
;
A
#
# COMPACT_ATOMS: atom_id res chain seq x y z
N MET A 1 46.42 10.66 76.41
CA MET A 1 47.44 11.74 76.40
C MET A 1 46.91 13.08 76.94
N THR A 2 45.62 13.37 76.80
CA THR A 2 44.99 14.62 77.28
C THR A 2 45.04 14.80 78.81
N LEU A 3 44.74 13.76 79.58
CA LEU A 3 44.74 13.83 81.05
C LEU A 3 46.13 14.13 81.64
N VAL A 4 47.17 13.45 81.14
CA VAL A 4 48.55 13.63 81.63
C VAL A 4 49.09 15.02 81.28
N LEU A 5 48.82 15.52 80.08
CA LEU A 5 49.20 16.88 79.67
C LEU A 5 48.48 17.93 80.51
N GLN A 6 47.17 17.76 80.78
CA GLN A 6 46.39 18.65 81.64
C GLN A 6 46.91 18.68 83.08
N ILE A 7 47.31 17.53 83.63
CA ILE A 7 47.91 17.44 84.96
C ILE A 7 49.26 18.17 85.00
N VAL A 8 50.13 17.97 84.00
CA VAL A 8 51.44 18.64 83.92
C VAL A 8 51.29 20.15 83.73
N LEU A 9 50.36 20.60 82.88
CA LEU A 9 50.07 22.03 82.71
C LEU A 9 49.48 22.66 83.97
N GLY A 10 48.58 21.95 84.66
CA GLY A 10 48.01 22.39 85.93
C GLY A 10 49.07 22.53 87.02
N LEU A 11 50.00 21.57 87.11
CA LEU A 11 51.14 21.64 88.02
C LEU A 11 52.11 22.79 87.67
N ALA A 12 52.40 23.00 86.38
CA ALA A 12 53.26 24.10 85.93
C ALA A 12 52.63 25.48 86.22
N LEU A 13 51.31 25.61 86.05
CA LEU A 13 50.57 26.82 86.38
C LEU A 13 50.53 27.06 87.90
N LEU A 14 50.31 26.02 88.70
CA LEU A 14 50.40 26.11 90.17
C LEU A 14 51.79 26.53 90.63
N ALA A 15 52.85 25.90 90.11
CA ALA A 15 54.23 26.28 90.42
C ALA A 15 54.54 27.73 89.99
N GLY A 16 54.07 28.13 88.80
CA GLY A 16 54.21 29.48 88.26
C GLY A 16 53.41 30.55 89.02
N LEU A 17 52.35 30.18 89.75
CA LEU A 17 51.60 31.07 90.65
C LEU A 17 52.21 31.14 92.06
N ILE A 18 52.78 30.04 92.56
CA ILE A 18 53.40 29.97 93.88
C ILE A 18 54.76 30.68 93.90
N ALA A 19 55.56 30.57 92.84
CA ALA A 19 56.89 31.19 92.78
C ALA A 19 56.88 32.73 92.94
N PRO A 20 55.96 33.50 92.28
CA PRO A 20 55.79 34.93 92.52
C PRO A 20 55.32 35.25 93.94
N PHE A 21 54.44 34.41 94.52
CA PHE A 21 53.93 34.60 95.88
C PHE A 21 55.04 34.50 96.93
N VAL A 22 55.92 33.50 96.79
CA VAL A 22 57.09 33.33 97.67
C VAL A 22 58.16 34.40 97.41
N GLY A 23 58.31 34.85 96.16
CA GLY A 23 59.26 35.88 95.73
C GLY A 23 58.86 37.33 96.10
N ASN A 24 57.63 37.55 96.56
CA ASN A 24 57.06 38.89 96.82
C ASN A 24 57.87 39.75 97.81
N LYS A 25 58.66 39.12 98.69
CA LYS A 25 59.50 39.84 99.65
C LYS A 25 60.75 40.47 99.01
N TYR A 26 61.23 39.94 97.89
CA TYR A 26 62.52 40.30 97.30
C TYR A 26 62.40 41.00 95.94
N TRP A 27 61.25 40.91 95.28
CA TRP A 27 61.04 41.39 93.90
C TRP A 27 60.10 42.58 93.87
N HIS A 28 60.33 43.50 92.93
CA HIS A 28 59.44 44.64 92.73
C HIS A 28 58.10 44.17 92.13
N TRP A 29 56.98 44.77 92.54
CA TRP A 29 55.63 44.34 92.14
C TRP A 29 55.43 44.25 90.62
N SER A 30 56.07 45.15 89.85
CA SER A 30 56.02 45.17 88.39
C SER A 30 56.65 43.93 87.75
N GLN A 31 57.71 43.38 88.34
CA GLN A 31 58.37 42.17 87.85
C GLN A 31 57.51 40.93 88.13
N LEU A 32 56.79 40.89 89.25
CA LEU A 32 55.85 39.81 89.57
C LEU A 32 54.69 39.76 88.58
N VAL A 33 54.13 40.92 88.24
CA VAL A 33 53.05 41.04 87.24
C VAL A 33 53.54 40.61 85.86
N LEU A 34 54.75 41.01 85.46
CA LEU A 34 55.35 40.60 84.19
C LEU A 34 55.52 39.07 84.11
N VAL A 35 56.09 38.45 85.14
CA VAL A 35 56.28 36.98 85.19
C VAL A 35 54.93 36.26 85.15
N LEU A 36 53.92 36.76 85.87
CA LEU A 36 52.57 36.19 85.83
C LEU A 36 51.97 36.24 84.42
N PHE A 37 52.07 37.38 83.73
CA PHE A 37 51.61 37.49 82.34
C PHE A 37 52.35 36.53 81.41
N ILE A 38 53.67 36.41 81.54
CA ILE A 38 54.47 35.47 80.74
C ILE A 38 54.01 34.02 80.98
N VAL A 39 53.77 33.62 82.24
CA VAL A 39 53.29 32.27 82.57
C VAL A 39 51.89 32.02 81.99
N VAL A 40 50.96 32.95 82.14
CA VAL A 40 49.59 32.82 81.60
C VAL A 40 49.59 32.75 80.07
N THR A 41 50.37 33.62 79.40
CA THR A 41 50.49 33.60 77.94
C THR A 41 51.17 32.32 77.44
N ALA A 42 52.21 31.82 78.12
CA ALA A 42 52.88 30.58 77.76
C ALA A 42 51.95 29.36 77.91
N VAL A 43 51.15 29.31 78.99
CA VAL A 43 50.13 28.27 79.20
C VAL A 43 49.04 28.36 78.14
N GLY A 44 48.53 29.56 77.85
CA GLY A 44 47.55 29.78 76.78
C GLY A 44 48.07 29.35 75.41
N PHE A 45 49.33 29.67 75.09
CA PHE A 45 49.99 29.24 73.87
C PHE A 45 50.13 27.72 73.79
N MET A 46 50.55 27.05 74.87
CA MET A 46 50.64 25.58 74.91
C MET A 46 49.30 24.90 74.76
N PHE A 47 48.22 25.47 75.31
CA PHE A 47 46.88 24.95 75.13
C PHE A 47 46.42 25.04 73.66
N LEU A 48 46.62 26.20 73.02
CA LEU A 48 46.34 26.37 71.59
C LEU A 48 47.20 25.46 70.71
N ALA A 49 48.49 25.30 71.03
CA ALA A 49 49.38 24.39 70.34
C ALA A 49 48.91 22.92 70.48
N ALA A 50 48.49 22.50 71.67
CA ALA A 50 47.94 21.17 71.89
C ALA A 50 46.63 20.94 71.09
N GLU A 51 45.76 21.95 71.04
CA GLU A 51 44.49 21.85 70.32
C GLU A 51 44.69 21.84 68.80
N THR A 52 45.63 22.63 68.27
CA THR A 52 46.00 22.57 66.85
C THR A 52 46.57 21.21 66.46
N VAL A 53 47.39 20.58 67.31
CA VAL A 53 47.89 19.21 67.10
C VAL A 53 46.76 18.18 67.16
N ARG A 54 45.82 18.32 68.11
CA ARG A 54 44.63 17.45 68.20
C ARG A 54 43.78 17.52 66.94
N ILE A 55 43.50 18.74 66.46
CA ILE A 55 42.74 18.97 65.22
C ILE A 55 43.49 18.36 64.03
N HIS A 56 44.80 18.61 63.90
CA HIS A 56 45.61 18.00 62.84
C HIS A 56 45.61 16.48 62.89
N HIS A 57 45.69 15.87 64.07
CA HIS A 57 45.64 14.43 64.23
C HIS A 57 44.27 13.87 63.82
N VAL A 58 43.17 14.51 64.21
CA VAL A 58 41.82 14.09 63.81
C VAL A 58 41.61 14.24 62.30
N LEU A 59 42.07 15.34 61.70
CA LEU A 59 41.99 15.56 60.26
C LEU A 59 42.85 14.55 59.49
N ARG A 60 44.09 14.32 59.92
CA ARG A 60 44.99 13.33 59.31
C ARG A 60 44.48 11.90 59.46
N ALA A 61 43.78 11.58 60.55
CA ALA A 61 43.13 10.29 60.70
C ALA A 61 41.91 10.10 59.77
N LYS A 62 41.21 11.19 59.39
CA LYS A 62 40.06 11.15 58.48
C LYS A 62 40.43 11.22 57.00
N LEU A 63 41.58 11.82 56.67
CA LEU A 63 42.09 11.99 55.30
C LEU A 63 42.10 10.69 54.48
N PRO A 64 42.67 9.56 54.95
CA PRO A 64 42.68 8.32 54.19
C PRO A 64 41.28 7.78 53.85
N GLY A 65 40.32 7.93 54.77
CA GLY A 65 38.93 7.51 54.54
C GLY A 65 38.24 8.35 53.47
N MET A 66 38.48 9.67 53.46
CA MET A 66 37.96 10.57 52.43
C MET A 66 38.63 10.32 51.08
N GLU A 67 39.94 10.05 51.05
CA GLU A 67 40.68 9.70 49.82
C GLU A 67 40.17 8.38 49.22
N GLN A 68 39.92 7.37 50.05
CA GLN A 68 39.32 6.11 49.60
C GLN A 68 37.90 6.29 49.07
N GLN A 69 37.07 7.10 49.74
CA GLN A 69 35.72 7.43 49.26
C GLN A 69 35.77 8.16 47.92
N LEU A 70 36.67 9.15 47.78
CA LEU A 70 36.85 9.88 46.53
C LEU A 70 37.34 8.96 45.41
N ALA A 71 38.32 8.11 45.66
CA ALA A 71 38.80 7.13 44.69
C ALA A 71 37.69 6.15 44.26
N THR A 72 36.86 5.70 45.21
CA THR A 72 35.71 4.82 44.93
C THR A 72 34.66 5.53 44.08
N LEU A 73 34.30 6.77 44.42
CA LEU A 73 33.33 7.56 43.68
C LEU A 73 33.82 7.91 42.28
N VAL A 74 35.11 8.26 42.12
CA VAL A 74 35.72 8.48 40.81
C VAL A 74 35.64 7.22 39.96
N LYS A 75 35.97 6.06 40.54
CA LYS A 75 35.87 4.79 39.84
C LYS A 75 34.43 4.47 39.43
N GLN A 76 33.45 4.64 40.33
CA GLN A 76 32.03 4.45 40.01
C GLN A 76 31.53 5.40 38.92
N ASN A 77 31.96 6.66 38.94
CA ASN A 77 31.59 7.63 37.91
C ASN A 77 32.19 7.23 36.55
N ASP A 78 33.45 6.80 36.53
CA ASP A 78 34.10 6.31 35.32
C ASP A 78 33.41 5.05 34.77
N GLU A 79 33.07 4.09 35.63
CA GLU A 79 32.30 2.90 35.28
C GLU A 79 30.89 3.25 34.75
N LEU A 80 30.21 4.26 35.30
CA LEU A 80 28.91 4.72 34.79
C LEU A 80 29.02 5.44 33.45
N LEU A 81 30.05 6.27 33.25
CA LEU A 81 30.22 7.06 32.04
C LEU A 81 30.71 6.22 30.87
N ASN A 82 31.73 5.38 31.11
CA ASN A 82 32.46 4.65 30.07
C ASN A 82 32.09 3.16 30.02
N GLY A 83 31.41 2.64 31.05
CA GLY A 83 31.06 1.23 31.15
C GLY A 83 32.12 0.42 31.91
N SER A 84 31.77 -0.82 32.22
CA SER A 84 32.65 -1.82 32.85
C SER A 84 32.43 -3.16 32.15
N ASP A 85 33.26 -4.18 32.42
CA ASP A 85 33.19 -5.52 31.79
C ASP A 85 31.75 -5.99 31.45
N GLY A 86 31.41 -5.94 30.16
CA GLY A 86 30.14 -6.39 29.60
C GLY A 86 28.94 -5.42 29.72
N LYS A 87 29.08 -4.27 30.38
CA LYS A 87 28.03 -3.25 30.53
C LYS A 87 28.41 -1.94 29.83
N LYS A 88 27.55 -1.49 28.93
CA LYS A 88 27.72 -0.25 28.19
C LYS A 88 27.59 0.96 29.12
N GLY A 89 28.52 1.92 29.00
CA GLY A 89 28.47 3.19 29.73
C GLY A 89 27.39 4.13 29.19
N LEU A 90 27.05 5.15 29.96
CA LEU A 90 26.05 6.16 29.58
C LEU A 90 26.37 6.81 28.23
N ARG A 91 27.64 7.10 27.94
CA ARG A 91 28.05 7.70 26.66
C ARG A 91 27.78 6.80 25.47
N GLU A 92 28.04 5.51 25.61
CA GLU A 92 27.79 4.53 24.55
C GLU A 92 26.29 4.31 24.35
N LEU A 93 25.53 4.23 25.44
CA LEU A 93 24.07 4.13 25.39
C LEU A 93 23.45 5.38 24.75
N GLU A 94 23.95 6.57 25.09
CA GLU A 94 23.50 7.82 24.48
C GLU A 94 23.84 7.87 22.99
N HIS A 95 25.04 7.45 22.60
CA HIS A 95 25.40 7.33 21.19
C HIS A 95 24.49 6.35 20.44
N GLN A 96 24.22 5.18 21.02
CA GLN A 96 23.30 4.19 20.45
C GLN A 96 21.88 4.74 20.36
N PHE A 97 21.41 5.45 21.38
CA PHE A 97 20.11 6.10 21.37
C PHE A 97 20.02 7.17 20.28
N GLN A 98 21.05 8.00 20.11
CA GLN A 98 21.10 9.00 19.05
C GLN A 98 21.08 8.37 17.65
N MET A 99 21.83 7.28 17.44
CA MET A 99 21.78 6.52 16.19
C MET A 99 20.37 5.97 15.93
N LEU A 100 19.76 5.31 16.92
CA LEU A 100 18.41 4.77 16.82
C LEU A 100 17.35 5.85 16.58
N ALA A 101 17.48 7.00 17.24
CA ALA A 101 16.59 8.14 17.06
C ALA A 101 16.71 8.73 15.65
N ARG A 102 17.95 8.82 15.11
CA ARG A 102 18.19 9.29 13.75
C ARG A 102 17.64 8.33 12.70
N GLU A 103 17.78 7.02 12.89
CA GLU A 103 17.25 6.01 11.99
C GLU A 103 15.71 5.98 11.98
N ARG A 104 15.08 6.14 13.14
CA ARG A 104 13.61 6.13 13.25
C ARG A 104 12.96 7.41 12.69
N GLY A 105 13.69 8.52 12.67
CA GLY A 105 13.13 9.83 12.39
C GLY A 105 12.15 10.30 13.47
N ARG A 106 11.52 11.46 13.22
CA ARG A 106 10.45 11.97 14.08
C ARG A 106 9.20 11.12 13.95
N VAL A 107 8.49 10.97 15.07
CA VAL A 107 7.25 10.20 15.15
C VAL A 107 6.20 11.02 15.88
N TRP A 108 5.05 11.19 15.23
CA TRP A 108 3.89 11.86 15.81
C TRP A 108 2.85 10.80 16.13
N ARG A 109 2.52 10.64 17.41
CA ARG A 109 1.56 9.64 17.90
C ARG A 109 0.28 10.33 18.34
N GLY A 110 -0.84 9.60 18.25
CA GLY A 110 -2.14 10.16 18.67
C GLY A 110 -2.66 11.23 17.71
N VAL A 111 -2.19 11.21 16.47
CA VAL A 111 -2.65 12.14 15.43
C VAL A 111 -4.09 11.79 15.07
N GLN A 112 -4.98 12.77 15.01
CA GLN A 112 -6.39 12.51 14.71
C GLN A 112 -6.75 13.11 13.36
N PRO A 113 -7.43 12.38 12.45
CA PRO A 113 -8.01 13.01 11.28
C PRO A 113 -9.05 14.06 11.73
N ALA A 114 -8.88 15.28 11.23
CA ALA A 114 -9.65 16.45 11.59
C ALA A 114 -10.37 16.98 10.34
N GLY A 115 -11.52 16.40 10.01
CA GLY A 115 -12.32 16.80 8.85
C GLY A 115 -12.61 15.63 7.89
N GLU A 116 -13.31 15.94 6.81
CA GLU A 116 -13.60 14.96 5.75
C GLU A 116 -12.42 14.82 4.79
N VAL A 117 -12.26 13.62 4.24
CA VAL A 117 -11.29 13.36 3.16
C VAL A 117 -11.85 13.94 1.87
N ASP A 118 -11.09 14.79 1.18
CA ASP A 118 -11.55 15.38 -0.08
C ASP A 118 -11.49 14.40 -1.26
N ASN A 119 -12.01 14.81 -2.42
CA ASN A 119 -12.00 13.98 -3.64
C ASN A 119 -10.60 13.63 -4.16
N GLN A 120 -9.57 14.37 -3.72
CA GLN A 120 -8.17 14.14 -4.05
C GLN A 120 -7.46 13.28 -2.99
N GLY A 121 -8.18 12.88 -1.94
CA GLY A 121 -7.66 12.08 -0.85
C GLY A 121 -6.94 12.89 0.23
N ARG A 122 -7.03 14.22 0.19
CA ARG A 122 -6.38 15.07 1.19
C ARG A 122 -7.14 15.00 2.49
N VAL A 123 -6.38 14.97 3.58
CA VAL A 123 -6.91 14.86 4.93
C VAL A 123 -6.22 15.86 5.85
N GLN A 124 -7.02 16.65 6.55
CA GLN A 124 -6.52 17.48 7.63
C GLN A 124 -6.30 16.61 8.86
N VAL A 125 -5.21 16.81 9.58
CA VAL A 125 -4.88 16.06 10.78
C VAL A 125 -4.55 17.00 11.93
N ALA A 126 -5.06 16.69 13.12
CA ALA A 126 -4.74 17.35 14.37
C ALA A 126 -3.62 16.61 15.10
N ILE A 127 -2.58 17.35 15.51
CA ILE A 127 -1.41 16.86 16.21
C ILE A 127 -1.36 17.55 17.57
N ALA A 128 -1.83 16.87 18.60
CA ALA A 128 -1.88 17.44 19.95
C ALA A 128 -0.48 17.58 20.58
N GLN A 129 0.42 16.63 20.31
CA GLN A 129 1.79 16.63 20.83
C GLN A 129 2.76 15.98 19.82
N PRO A 130 4.02 16.46 19.74
CA PRO A 130 4.57 17.66 20.41
C PRO A 130 4.05 18.98 19.82
N GLN A 131 4.17 20.09 20.57
CA GLN A 131 3.96 21.47 20.07
C GLN A 131 5.25 22.32 20.25
N PRO A 132 5.75 23.00 19.22
CA PRO A 132 5.32 22.89 17.82
C PRO A 132 5.57 21.48 17.29
N HIS A 133 4.66 20.97 16.45
CA HIS A 133 4.78 19.61 15.93
C HIS A 133 5.99 19.45 15.01
N GLY A 134 6.47 20.53 14.39
CA GLY A 134 7.71 20.52 13.60
C GLY A 134 7.62 19.72 12.30
N LEU A 135 6.42 19.50 11.76
CA LEU A 135 6.26 19.05 10.37
C LEU A 135 6.58 20.22 9.44
N GLU A 136 7.28 19.92 8.35
CA GLU A 136 7.67 20.90 7.35
C GLU A 136 6.80 20.74 6.09
N GLN A 137 6.49 21.85 5.42
CA GLN A 137 5.80 21.81 4.15
C GLN A 137 6.62 21.02 3.12
N ASN A 138 5.96 20.20 2.31
CA ASN A 138 6.53 19.24 1.35
C ASN A 138 7.31 18.06 1.96
N SER A 139 7.36 17.91 3.28
CA SER A 139 7.91 16.68 3.89
C SER A 139 7.00 15.49 3.59
N ILE A 140 7.61 14.30 3.50
CA ILE A 140 6.90 13.03 3.31
C ILE A 140 6.76 12.35 4.67
N VAL A 141 5.57 11.83 4.94
CA VAL A 141 5.27 11.07 6.15
C VAL A 141 4.50 9.80 5.82
N TYR A 142 4.76 8.76 6.59
CA TYR A 142 4.08 7.47 6.51
C TYR A 142 3.03 7.37 7.61
N ALA A 143 1.77 7.19 7.23
CA ALA A 143 0.65 7.15 8.17
C ALA A 143 0.24 5.71 8.47
N PHE A 144 0.05 5.43 9.76
CA PHE A 144 -0.43 4.14 10.27
C PHE A 144 -1.59 4.39 11.22
N GLU A 145 -2.64 3.58 11.11
CA GLU A 145 -3.70 3.57 12.12
C GLU A 145 -3.28 2.74 13.34
N ALA A 146 -3.43 3.30 14.53
CA ALA A 146 -3.04 2.65 15.77
C ALA A 146 -4.19 1.80 16.35
N GLY A 147 -3.86 0.55 16.62
CA GLY A 147 -4.66 -0.40 17.40
C GLY A 147 -4.38 -1.83 16.96
N GLU A 148 -5.26 -2.75 17.32
CA GLU A 148 -5.06 -4.17 17.07
C GLU A 148 -5.16 -4.50 15.58
N VAL A 149 -4.27 -5.39 15.14
CA VAL A 149 -4.36 -5.98 13.81
C VAL A 149 -5.63 -6.81 13.73
N ASN A 150 -6.30 -6.79 12.59
CA ASN A 150 -7.41 -7.70 12.30
C ASN A 150 -6.85 -8.90 11.51
N PRO A 151 -6.52 -10.04 12.16
CA PRO A 151 -5.95 -11.19 11.46
C PRO A 151 -6.97 -11.90 10.55
N ALA A 152 -8.26 -11.79 10.83
CA ALA A 152 -9.32 -12.41 10.02
C ALA A 152 -9.58 -11.65 8.71
N ASP A 153 -9.47 -10.32 8.76
CA ASP A 153 -9.44 -9.47 7.57
C ASP A 153 -8.30 -8.45 7.68
N PRO A 154 -7.08 -8.84 7.25
CA PRO A 154 -5.93 -7.94 7.23
C PRO A 154 -6.19 -6.68 6.42
N SER A 155 -7.18 -6.68 5.55
CA SER A 155 -7.46 -5.55 4.68
C SER A 155 -8.40 -4.50 5.30
N ALA A 156 -9.07 -4.85 6.39
CA ALA A 156 -9.89 -3.97 7.23
C ALA A 156 -9.25 -3.69 8.61
N GLY A 157 -8.00 -4.13 8.83
CA GLY A 157 -7.28 -3.92 10.08
C GLY A 157 -6.65 -2.53 10.20
N LYS A 158 -6.35 -2.15 11.45
CA LYS A 158 -5.57 -0.95 11.79
C LYS A 158 -4.11 -1.15 11.40
N GLN A 159 -3.72 -0.58 10.28
CA GLN A 159 -2.40 -0.79 9.67
C GLN A 159 -1.96 0.45 8.88
N TYR A 160 -0.97 0.26 8.02
CA TYR A 160 -0.50 1.26 7.07
C TYR A 160 -1.64 1.84 6.23
N LEU A 161 -1.79 3.16 6.27
CA LEU A 161 -2.80 3.92 5.53
C LEU A 161 -2.24 4.43 4.20
N GLY A 162 -0.96 4.81 4.18
CA GLY A 162 -0.30 5.30 2.97
C GLY A 162 0.86 6.24 3.25
N GLU A 163 1.42 6.72 2.15
CA GLU A 163 2.46 7.74 2.09
C GLU A 163 1.83 9.07 1.73
N PHE A 164 2.13 10.10 2.52
CA PHE A 164 1.53 11.42 2.40
C PHE A 164 2.60 12.51 2.35
N ARG A 165 2.35 13.52 1.53
CA ARG A 165 3.08 14.78 1.52
C ARG A 165 2.35 15.80 2.38
N VAL A 166 3.09 16.52 3.20
CA VAL A 166 2.55 17.64 3.98
C VAL A 166 2.35 18.83 3.04
N LEU A 167 1.10 19.18 2.75
CA LEU A 167 0.76 20.29 1.85
C LEU A 167 0.79 21.64 2.59
N GLU A 168 0.23 21.68 3.79
CA GLU A 168 0.14 22.87 4.64
C GLU A 168 0.36 22.48 6.11
N THR A 169 0.92 23.39 6.90
CA THR A 169 1.18 23.22 8.34
C THR A 169 0.45 24.30 9.12
N ALA A 170 -0.13 23.92 10.25
CA ALA A 170 -0.84 24.81 11.17
C ALA A 170 -0.38 24.52 12.61
N GLU A 171 -0.50 25.47 13.54
CA GLU A 171 0.08 25.36 14.89
C GLU A 171 -0.27 24.07 15.65
N GLY A 172 -1.47 23.51 15.40
CA GLY A 172 -1.95 22.25 16.00
C GLY A 172 -2.17 21.11 15.01
N GLY A 173 -1.64 21.17 13.77
CA GLY A 173 -1.97 20.17 12.76
C GLY A 173 -1.33 20.37 11.38
N ALA A 174 -1.73 19.55 10.42
CA ALA A 174 -1.25 19.64 9.04
C ALA A 174 -2.30 19.13 8.05
N THR A 175 -2.21 19.59 6.80
CA THR A 175 -2.97 19.02 5.69
C THR A 175 -2.08 18.04 4.94
N LEU A 176 -2.51 16.78 4.86
CA LEU A 176 -1.79 15.70 4.21
C LEU A 176 -2.40 15.40 2.85
N GLU A 177 -1.57 15.28 1.81
CA GLU A 177 -1.95 14.88 0.46
C GLU A 177 -1.30 13.52 0.14
N PRO A 178 -2.06 12.52 -0.32
CA PRO A 178 -1.50 11.21 -0.67
C PRO A 178 -0.51 11.34 -1.83
N VAL A 179 0.67 10.72 -1.71
CA VAL A 179 1.68 10.71 -2.79
C VAL A 179 1.24 9.83 -3.95
N LEU A 180 0.49 8.77 -3.65
CA LEU A 180 -0.02 7.82 -4.61
C LEU A 180 -1.49 8.12 -4.92
N ILE A 181 -1.91 7.83 -6.15
CA ILE A 181 -3.32 7.96 -6.56
C ILE A 181 -4.18 7.08 -5.65
N ILE A 182 -5.19 7.71 -5.02
CA ILE A 182 -6.15 7.01 -4.19
C ILE A 182 -7.20 6.34 -5.09
N ASN A 183 -7.34 5.03 -4.94
CA ASN A 183 -8.44 4.27 -5.51
C ASN A 183 -9.64 4.28 -4.55
N GLN A 184 -10.81 3.79 -5.01
CA GLN A 184 -12.03 3.74 -4.20
C GLN A 184 -11.82 3.02 -2.86
N ARG A 185 -11.02 1.94 -2.82
CA ARG A 185 -10.77 1.15 -1.62
C ARG A 185 -9.93 1.92 -0.59
N THR A 186 -8.82 2.50 -1.01
CA THR A 186 -7.92 3.29 -0.17
C THR A 186 -8.61 4.56 0.31
N GLY A 187 -9.43 5.19 -0.54
CA GLY A 187 -10.23 6.35 -0.17
C GLY A 187 -11.25 5.99 0.90
N GLN A 188 -11.99 4.91 0.71
CA GLN A 188 -12.94 4.43 1.72
C GLN A 188 -12.24 4.08 3.03
N ARG A 189 -11.09 3.41 2.97
CA ARG A 189 -10.29 3.09 4.16
C ARG A 189 -9.83 4.35 4.90
N LEU A 190 -9.42 5.40 4.18
CA LEU A 190 -9.00 6.66 4.79
C LEU A 190 -10.17 7.37 5.48
N VAL A 191 -11.36 7.32 4.87
CA VAL A 191 -12.62 7.86 5.43
C VAL A 191 -13.08 7.07 6.67
N ASP A 192 -12.95 5.74 6.61
CA ASP A 192 -13.35 4.83 7.69
C ASP A 192 -12.38 4.90 8.87
N SER A 193 -11.11 5.24 8.62
CA SER A 193 -10.10 5.39 9.66
C SER A 193 -10.43 6.57 10.58
N LYS A 194 -10.75 6.28 11.85
CA LYS A 194 -11.11 7.30 12.86
C LYS A 194 -9.97 7.69 13.80
N GLY A 195 -8.76 7.18 13.53
CA GLY A 195 -7.61 7.36 14.39
C GLY A 195 -7.67 6.55 15.69
N PRO A 196 -6.70 6.73 16.59
CA PRO A 196 -5.52 7.59 16.43
C PRO A 196 -4.56 7.06 15.35
N TRP A 197 -3.89 7.98 14.66
CA TRP A 197 -2.82 7.70 13.71
C TRP A 197 -1.45 7.89 14.35
N SER A 198 -0.48 7.19 13.79
CA SER A 198 0.95 7.43 14.00
C SER A 198 1.57 7.83 12.67
N LEU A 199 2.15 9.03 12.62
CA LEU A 199 2.91 9.50 11.48
C LEU A 199 4.39 9.27 11.75
N TYR A 200 5.09 8.73 10.76
CA TYR A 200 6.53 8.52 10.79
C TYR A 200 7.19 9.32 9.68
N GLU A 201 8.24 10.06 10.02
CA GLU A 201 9.09 10.74 9.03
C GLU A 201 9.87 9.75 8.17
N THR A 202 10.36 8.67 8.78
CA THR A 202 11.06 7.58 8.11
C THR A 202 10.27 6.29 8.27
N MET A 203 10.14 5.50 7.20
CA MET A 203 9.48 4.20 7.26
C MET A 203 10.14 3.33 8.36
N PRO A 204 9.36 2.77 9.30
CA PRO A 204 9.90 1.87 10.31
C PRO A 204 10.65 0.70 9.67
N ALA A 205 11.92 0.52 10.04
CA ALA A 205 12.71 -0.62 9.58
C ALA A 205 12.27 -1.91 10.28
N ASP A 206 12.24 -3.01 9.52
CA ASP A 206 12.04 -4.35 10.06
C ASP A 206 13.23 -4.75 10.96
N ARG A 207 12.95 -5.19 12.19
CA ARG A 207 13.97 -5.50 13.20
C ARG A 207 13.55 -6.70 14.05
N HIS A 208 14.09 -7.88 13.75
CA HIS A 208 13.90 -9.06 14.60
C HIS A 208 14.52 -8.88 16.00
N LYS A 209 15.60 -8.08 16.11
CA LYS A 209 16.31 -7.85 17.38
C LYS A 209 15.46 -7.21 18.48
N LEU A 210 14.39 -6.49 18.13
CA LEU A 210 13.46 -5.90 19.10
C LEU A 210 12.70 -6.96 19.90
N TYR A 211 12.61 -8.17 19.35
CA TYR A 211 11.88 -9.30 19.91
C TYR A 211 12.83 -10.38 20.47
N ALA A 212 14.14 -10.14 20.43
CA ALA A 212 15.12 -11.08 20.94
C ALA A 212 14.99 -11.24 22.47
N GLY A 213 14.91 -12.49 22.93
CA GLY A 213 14.78 -12.82 24.35
C GLY A 213 13.34 -12.79 24.90
N LEU A 214 12.33 -12.59 24.05
CA LEU A 214 10.93 -12.83 24.41
C LEU A 214 10.60 -14.32 24.32
N GLU A 215 9.76 -14.79 25.23
CA GLU A 215 9.27 -16.18 25.22
C GLU A 215 8.31 -16.42 24.04
N GLU A 216 8.22 -17.66 23.56
CA GLU A 216 7.37 -18.02 22.41
C GLU A 216 5.91 -17.61 22.60
N GLU A 217 5.36 -17.80 23.80
CA GLU A 217 3.98 -17.39 24.12
C GLU A 217 3.77 -15.89 23.97
N GLN A 218 4.76 -15.08 24.34
CA GLN A 218 4.71 -13.62 24.21
C GLN A 218 4.82 -13.20 22.75
N LEU A 219 5.67 -13.87 21.96
CA LEU A 219 5.78 -13.62 20.52
C LEU A 219 4.46 -13.92 19.80
N ARG A 220 3.79 -15.02 20.13
CA ARG A 220 2.48 -15.39 19.57
C ARG A 220 1.35 -14.44 19.96
N GLN A 221 1.49 -13.71 21.07
CA GLN A 221 0.54 -12.65 21.46
C GLN A 221 0.79 -11.33 20.73
N LEU A 222 2.05 -10.98 20.47
CA LEU A 222 2.43 -9.69 19.89
C LEU A 222 2.44 -9.69 18.36
N LEU A 223 2.75 -10.82 17.74
CA LEU A 223 2.96 -10.92 16.30
C LEU A 223 1.82 -11.68 15.61
N PRO A 224 1.52 -11.34 14.35
CA PRO A 224 0.54 -12.08 13.56
C PRO A 224 0.94 -13.55 13.38
N ALA A 225 -0.04 -14.44 13.39
CA ALA A 225 0.15 -15.89 13.19
C ALA A 225 0.87 -16.23 11.87
N SER A 226 0.73 -15.39 10.84
CA SER A 226 1.36 -15.59 9.53
C SER A 226 2.88 -15.38 9.53
N THR A 227 3.42 -14.65 10.50
CA THR A 227 4.85 -14.31 10.53
C THR A 227 5.56 -14.76 11.79
N VAL A 228 4.83 -15.10 12.86
CA VAL A 228 5.42 -15.38 14.18
C VAL A 228 6.44 -16.52 14.15
N ASP A 229 6.21 -17.55 13.33
CA ASP A 229 7.13 -18.69 13.25
C ASP A 229 8.51 -18.27 12.69
N GLU A 230 8.57 -17.26 11.81
CA GLU A 230 9.85 -16.70 11.34
C GLU A 230 10.64 -16.06 12.50
N TYR A 231 9.95 -15.44 13.47
CA TYR A 231 10.58 -14.81 14.63
C TYR A 231 11.02 -15.84 15.68
N ILE A 232 10.22 -16.90 15.87
CA ILE A 232 10.54 -18.00 16.79
C ILE A 232 11.78 -18.76 16.29
N ARG A 233 11.89 -18.96 14.98
CA ARG A 233 13.01 -19.68 14.37
C ARG A 233 14.28 -18.85 14.26
N GLN A 234 14.22 -17.52 14.42
CA GLN A 234 15.39 -16.65 14.32
C GLN A 234 16.52 -17.11 15.25
N GLY A 235 17.69 -17.43 14.67
CA GLY A 235 18.87 -17.87 15.42
C GLY A 235 18.85 -19.33 15.86
N THR A 236 17.80 -20.10 15.55
CA THR A 236 17.75 -21.55 15.76
C THR A 236 18.57 -22.28 14.68
N PRO A 237 19.01 -23.54 14.90
CA PRO A 237 19.69 -24.31 13.86
C PRO A 237 18.85 -24.42 12.59
N ALA A 238 19.47 -24.15 11.43
CA ALA A 238 18.79 -24.28 10.15
C ALA A 238 18.42 -25.75 9.86
N THR A 239 17.27 -25.96 9.23
CA THR A 239 16.79 -27.28 8.81
C THR A 239 17.09 -27.53 7.32
N ALA A 240 16.93 -28.78 6.88
CA ALA A 240 17.12 -29.13 5.47
C ALA A 240 16.12 -28.40 4.55
N ASP A 241 14.90 -28.15 5.05
CA ASP A 241 13.81 -27.50 4.32
C ASP A 241 13.95 -25.98 4.20
N ASP A 242 14.91 -25.36 4.90
CA ASP A 242 15.14 -23.91 4.79
C ASP A 242 15.80 -23.54 3.46
N ASP A 243 15.33 -22.47 2.82
CA ASP A 243 15.95 -21.94 1.60
C ASP A 243 17.33 -21.32 1.91
N ASP A 244 18.20 -21.24 0.91
CA ASP A 244 19.54 -20.63 1.04
C ASP A 244 19.49 -19.18 1.58
N TRP A 245 18.43 -18.44 1.26
CA TRP A 245 18.22 -17.07 1.73
C TRP A 245 17.93 -16.96 3.24
N HIS A 246 17.47 -18.06 3.85
CA HIS A 246 17.19 -18.14 5.28
C HIS A 246 18.33 -18.83 6.05
N LYS A 247 19.37 -19.30 5.36
CA LYS A 247 20.51 -19.99 5.96
C LYS A 247 21.69 -19.05 6.09
N VAL A 248 22.19 -18.90 7.30
CA VAL A 248 23.43 -18.15 7.56
C VAL A 248 24.46 -19.05 8.22
N GLY A 249 25.63 -19.13 7.59
CA GLY A 249 26.80 -19.81 8.14
C GLY A 249 27.46 -18.97 9.23
N LEU A 250 27.81 -19.61 10.35
CA LEU A 250 28.57 -19.01 11.44
C LEU A 250 29.91 -19.73 11.62
N ASN A 251 30.99 -18.97 11.80
CA ASN A 251 32.32 -19.51 12.09
C ASN A 251 32.44 -19.94 13.58
N GLU A 252 33.63 -20.41 13.98
CA GLU A 252 33.94 -20.82 15.37
C GLU A 252 33.69 -19.69 16.40
N ASN A 253 33.78 -18.43 15.97
CA ASN A 253 33.58 -17.24 16.81
C ASN A 253 32.12 -16.74 16.84
N ASN A 254 31.16 -17.48 16.27
CA ASN A 254 29.77 -17.06 16.05
C ASN A 254 29.62 -15.81 15.17
N GLU A 255 30.59 -15.53 14.29
CA GLU A 255 30.51 -14.43 13.34
C GLU A 255 29.91 -14.93 12.02
N ARG A 256 29.15 -14.05 11.36
CA ARG A 256 28.50 -14.34 10.08
C ARG A 256 29.54 -14.51 8.98
N VAL A 257 29.48 -15.66 8.31
CA VAL A 257 30.30 -15.97 7.14
C VAL A 257 29.50 -15.62 5.88
N GLY A 258 30.14 -14.91 4.94
CA GLY A 258 29.54 -14.59 3.65
C GLY A 258 29.30 -15.85 2.81
N PRO A 259 28.34 -15.82 1.87
CA PRO A 259 28.01 -16.97 1.02
C PRO A 259 29.21 -17.49 0.21
N GLU A 260 30.16 -16.61 -0.13
CA GLU A 260 31.40 -16.96 -0.83
C GLU A 260 32.43 -17.73 0.02
N ASN A 261 32.26 -17.76 1.35
CA ASN A 261 33.15 -18.44 2.30
C ASN A 261 32.40 -19.53 3.09
N SER A 262 31.29 -20.06 2.56
CA SER A 262 30.42 -21.02 3.25
C SER A 262 31.14 -22.24 3.82
N ASP A 263 32.26 -22.64 3.23
CA ASP A 263 33.09 -23.77 3.68
C ASP A 263 33.76 -23.53 5.05
N GLN A 264 33.84 -22.27 5.50
CA GLN A 264 34.34 -21.88 6.82
C GLN A 264 33.25 -21.87 7.89
N ALA A 265 32.00 -22.14 7.51
CA ALA A 265 30.88 -22.20 8.45
C ALA A 265 30.90 -23.52 9.24
N VAL A 266 30.91 -23.40 10.56
CA VAL A 266 30.85 -24.54 11.49
C VAL A 266 29.40 -24.92 11.78
N LYS A 267 28.49 -23.96 11.75
CA LYS A 267 27.04 -24.19 11.93
C LYS A 267 26.22 -23.26 11.05
N PHE A 268 25.05 -23.73 10.66
CA PHE A 268 24.05 -22.93 9.96
C PHE A 268 22.90 -22.61 10.91
N VAL A 269 22.49 -21.35 10.92
CA VAL A 269 21.34 -20.85 11.67
C VAL A 269 20.31 -20.27 10.73
N TYR A 270 19.05 -20.34 11.13
CA TYR A 270 17.96 -19.67 10.46
C TYR A 270 18.06 -18.16 10.70
N ASP A 271 18.19 -17.38 9.63
CA ASP A 271 18.19 -15.92 9.65
C ASP A 271 17.03 -15.40 8.81
N ARG A 272 16.11 -14.71 9.48
CA ARG A 272 14.94 -14.10 8.89
C ARG A 272 15.38 -12.90 8.04
N PRO A 273 15.05 -12.87 6.73
CA PRO A 273 15.35 -11.74 5.89
C PRO A 273 14.60 -10.50 6.40
N LEU A 274 15.33 -9.40 6.55
CA LEU A 274 14.75 -8.12 6.93
C LEU A 274 13.98 -7.55 5.74
N ARG A 275 12.73 -7.13 5.98
CA ARG A 275 11.87 -6.54 4.96
C ARG A 275 12.09 -5.04 4.88
N ASP A 276 12.43 -4.54 3.69
CA ASP A 276 12.37 -3.11 3.41
C ASP A 276 10.93 -2.72 3.07
N TYR A 277 10.18 -2.24 4.06
CA TYR A 277 8.78 -1.85 3.88
C TYR A 277 8.62 -0.64 2.95
N ALA A 278 9.60 0.26 2.86
CA ALA A 278 9.51 1.42 1.96
C ALA A 278 9.56 0.95 0.51
N TYR A 279 10.50 0.05 0.21
CA TYR A 279 10.58 -0.60 -1.10
C TYR A 279 9.34 -1.46 -1.39
N LEU A 280 8.96 -2.36 -0.47
CA LEU A 280 7.84 -3.27 -0.70
C LEU A 280 6.51 -2.55 -0.90
N PHE A 281 6.21 -1.52 -0.09
CA PHE A 281 4.95 -0.78 -0.25
C PHE A 281 4.93 0.06 -1.52
N SER A 282 6.06 0.66 -1.92
CA SER A 282 6.13 1.41 -3.18
C SER A 282 6.00 0.47 -4.39
N GLU A 283 6.66 -0.68 -4.38
CA GLU A 283 6.56 -1.69 -5.44
C GLU A 283 5.13 -2.25 -5.55
N LEU A 284 4.52 -2.65 -4.44
CA LEU A 284 3.13 -3.14 -4.42
C LEU A 284 2.14 -2.07 -4.89
N ALA A 285 2.40 -0.80 -4.57
CA ALA A 285 1.58 0.30 -5.07
C ALA A 285 1.71 0.47 -6.59
N GLN A 286 2.92 0.37 -7.14
CA GLN A 286 3.14 0.42 -8.59
C GLN A 286 2.43 -0.75 -9.30
N GLN A 287 2.61 -1.98 -8.79
CA GLN A 287 1.92 -3.16 -9.33
C GLN A 287 0.40 -2.99 -9.30
N ARG A 288 -0.14 -2.44 -8.21
CA ARG A 288 -1.57 -2.13 -8.12
C ARG A 288 -2.04 -1.16 -9.21
N VAL A 289 -1.30 -0.08 -9.46
CA VAL A 289 -1.64 0.89 -10.51
C VAL A 289 -1.72 0.23 -11.88
N VAL A 290 -0.74 -0.64 -12.20
CA VAL A 290 -0.75 -1.43 -13.45
C VAL A 290 -1.97 -2.35 -13.53
N LEU A 291 -2.28 -3.07 -12.45
CA LEU A 291 -3.44 -3.96 -12.40
C LEU A 291 -4.76 -3.21 -12.54
N GLU A 292 -4.89 -2.02 -11.96
CA GLU A 292 -6.09 -1.17 -12.10
C GLU A 292 -6.25 -0.64 -13.52
N ALA A 293 -5.18 -0.20 -14.16
CA ALA A 293 -5.19 0.22 -15.55
C ALA A 293 -5.61 -0.94 -16.48
N ASN A 294 -5.06 -2.14 -16.26
CA ASN A 294 -5.43 -3.34 -17.00
C ASN A 294 -6.92 -3.70 -16.81
N ARG A 295 -7.42 -3.62 -15.56
CA ARG A 295 -8.83 -3.83 -15.26
C ARG A 295 -9.71 -2.85 -16.04
N GLN A 296 -9.35 -1.56 -16.06
CA GLN A 296 -10.11 -0.55 -16.82
C GLN A 296 -10.10 -0.82 -18.33
N ALA A 297 -8.95 -1.20 -18.88
CA ALA A 297 -8.83 -1.55 -20.31
C ALA A 297 -9.73 -2.73 -20.68
N VAL A 298 -9.67 -3.82 -19.91
CA VAL A 298 -10.54 -5.00 -20.12
C VAL A 298 -12.02 -4.63 -20.01
N GLN A 299 -12.37 -3.75 -19.06
CA GLN A 299 -13.75 -3.32 -18.87
C GLN A 299 -14.28 -2.48 -20.05
N GLN A 300 -13.43 -1.64 -20.66
CA GLN A 300 -13.78 -0.94 -21.91
C GLN A 300 -13.95 -1.91 -23.07
N ASP A 301 -13.12 -2.94 -23.17
CA ASP A 301 -13.24 -3.94 -24.23
C ASP A 301 -14.50 -4.79 -24.08
N ILE A 302 -14.92 -5.12 -22.85
CA ILE A 302 -16.22 -5.74 -22.56
C ILE A 302 -17.35 -4.89 -23.16
N VAL A 303 -17.38 -3.58 -22.88
CA VAL A 303 -18.41 -2.67 -23.40
C VAL A 303 -18.43 -2.62 -24.93
N LYS A 304 -17.26 -2.61 -25.58
CA LYS A 304 -17.16 -2.66 -27.05
C LYS A 304 -17.72 -3.97 -27.60
N LEU A 305 -17.37 -5.11 -26.99
CA LEU A 305 -17.85 -6.42 -27.40
C LEU A 305 -19.35 -6.57 -27.21
N GLU A 306 -19.92 -6.07 -26.11
CA GLU A 306 -21.36 -6.04 -25.88
C GLU A 306 -22.08 -5.21 -26.94
N THR A 307 -21.52 -4.04 -27.30
CA THR A 307 -22.06 -3.17 -28.35
C THR A 307 -22.03 -3.87 -29.73
N ALA A 308 -20.92 -4.53 -30.06
CA ALA A 308 -20.78 -5.29 -31.29
C ALA A 308 -21.74 -6.48 -31.35
N LEU A 309 -21.90 -7.20 -30.23
CA LEU A 309 -22.83 -8.31 -30.09
C LEU A 309 -24.29 -7.88 -30.25
N ASN A 310 -24.67 -6.74 -29.67
CA ASN A 310 -26.01 -6.18 -29.85
C ASN A 310 -26.28 -5.77 -31.30
N SER A 311 -25.29 -5.15 -31.96
CA SER A 311 -25.38 -4.80 -33.38
C SER A 311 -25.50 -6.04 -34.27
N ALA A 312 -24.73 -7.09 -33.98
CA ALA A 312 -24.79 -8.36 -34.68
C ALA A 312 -26.16 -9.04 -34.52
N LYS A 313 -26.76 -8.99 -33.32
CA LYS A 313 -28.12 -9.50 -33.08
C LYS A 313 -29.16 -8.76 -33.90
N GLN A 314 -29.10 -7.42 -33.94
CA GLN A 314 -30.02 -6.60 -34.75
C GLN A 314 -29.88 -6.89 -36.25
N LEU A 315 -28.65 -7.04 -36.73
CA LEU A 315 -28.40 -7.44 -38.12
C LEU A 315 -28.96 -8.84 -38.40
N GLY A 316 -28.80 -9.78 -37.47
CA GLY A 316 -29.37 -11.13 -37.55
C GLY A 316 -30.90 -11.08 -37.71
N THR A 317 -31.59 -10.32 -36.84
CA THR A 317 -33.05 -10.15 -36.95
C THR A 317 -33.48 -9.50 -38.25
N PHE A 318 -32.74 -8.49 -38.73
CA PHE A 318 -33.01 -7.84 -40.00
C PHE A 318 -32.85 -8.80 -41.18
N ARG A 319 -31.80 -9.63 -41.18
CA ARG A 319 -31.57 -10.63 -42.24
C ARG A 319 -32.64 -11.72 -42.25
N GLU A 320 -33.11 -12.17 -41.08
CA GLU A 320 -34.22 -13.12 -41.02
C GLU A 320 -35.52 -12.51 -41.57
N GLN A 321 -35.84 -11.25 -41.25
CA GLN A 321 -36.98 -10.56 -41.85
C GLN A 321 -36.85 -10.44 -43.37
N GLN A 322 -35.66 -10.09 -43.89
CA GLN A 322 -35.41 -10.03 -45.33
C GLN A 322 -35.61 -11.39 -46.00
N LYS A 323 -35.16 -12.49 -45.39
CA LYS A 323 -35.39 -13.84 -45.92
C LYS A 323 -36.88 -14.15 -46.03
N THR A 324 -37.67 -13.80 -45.02
CA THR A 324 -39.12 -14.01 -45.04
C THR A 324 -39.77 -13.23 -46.19
N LEU A 325 -39.48 -11.92 -46.30
CA LEU A 325 -40.03 -11.08 -47.38
C LEU A 325 -39.65 -11.60 -48.77
N LEU A 326 -38.38 -11.98 -48.96
CA LEU A 326 -37.93 -12.52 -50.24
C LEU A 326 -38.56 -13.89 -50.56
N ALA A 327 -38.87 -14.70 -49.54
CA ALA A 327 -39.58 -15.96 -49.73
C ALA A 327 -41.03 -15.73 -50.17
N ASP A 328 -41.70 -14.74 -49.58
CA ASP A 328 -43.06 -14.34 -49.96
C ASP A 328 -43.08 -13.76 -51.40
N ASP A 329 -42.14 -12.88 -51.75
CA ASP A 329 -41.98 -12.34 -53.10
C ASP A 329 -41.72 -13.44 -54.13
N LEU A 330 -40.87 -14.42 -53.79
CA LEU A 330 -40.60 -15.56 -54.66
C LEU A 330 -41.85 -16.40 -54.90
N ALA A 331 -42.65 -16.67 -53.86
CA ALA A 331 -43.91 -17.39 -53.98
C ALA A 331 -44.91 -16.62 -54.85
N GLY A 332 -45.00 -15.29 -54.69
CA GLY A 332 -45.81 -14.41 -55.54
C GLY A 332 -45.40 -14.48 -57.00
N MET A 333 -44.10 -14.32 -57.30
CA MET A 333 -43.57 -14.40 -58.66
C MET A 333 -43.80 -15.78 -59.30
N GLN A 334 -43.73 -16.85 -58.53
CA GLN A 334 -44.06 -18.20 -59.01
C GLN A 334 -45.55 -18.33 -59.36
N GLY A 335 -46.43 -17.77 -58.53
CA GLY A 335 -47.87 -17.71 -58.81
C GLY A 335 -48.20 -16.91 -60.07
N ASP A 336 -47.61 -15.72 -60.23
CA ASP A 336 -47.78 -14.88 -61.41
C ASP A 336 -47.28 -15.60 -62.67
N ARG A 337 -46.12 -16.25 -62.59
CA ARG A 337 -45.60 -17.05 -63.69
C ARG A 337 -46.58 -18.15 -64.09
N GLN A 338 -47.15 -18.89 -63.13
CA GLN A 338 -48.11 -19.95 -63.41
C GLN A 338 -49.40 -19.40 -64.03
N ALA A 339 -49.86 -18.23 -63.59
CA ALA A 339 -51.02 -17.55 -64.15
C ALA A 339 -50.76 -17.09 -65.61
N ILE A 340 -49.58 -16.55 -65.89
CA ILE A 340 -49.15 -16.16 -67.24
C ILE A 340 -49.05 -17.39 -68.16
N GLU A 341 -48.44 -18.48 -67.68
CA GLU A 341 -48.35 -19.74 -68.43
C GLU A 341 -49.76 -20.28 -68.75
N SER A 342 -50.67 -20.30 -67.77
CA SER A 342 -52.06 -20.73 -67.96
C SER A 342 -52.83 -19.83 -68.94
N HIS A 343 -52.64 -18.51 -68.87
CA HIS A 343 -53.27 -17.57 -69.79
C HIS A 343 -52.74 -17.73 -71.22
N ARG A 344 -51.42 -17.87 -71.37
CA ARG A 344 -50.78 -18.16 -72.66
C ARG A 344 -51.37 -19.42 -73.29
N ASP A 345 -51.49 -20.51 -72.53
CA ASP A 345 -52.04 -21.77 -73.02
C ASP A 345 -53.51 -21.63 -73.45
N ALA A 346 -54.31 -20.88 -72.68
CA ALA A 346 -55.69 -20.56 -73.05
C ALA A 346 -55.79 -19.75 -74.36
N VAL A 347 -54.93 -18.75 -74.55
CA VAL A 347 -54.86 -17.96 -75.79
C VAL A 347 -54.44 -18.84 -76.97
N LEU A 348 -53.45 -19.73 -76.79
CA LEU A 348 -53.04 -20.67 -77.83
C LEU A 348 -54.18 -21.63 -78.22
N ALA A 349 -54.94 -22.12 -77.24
CA ALA A 349 -56.12 -22.96 -77.51
C ALA A 349 -57.22 -22.20 -78.27
N GLN A 350 -57.46 -20.92 -77.92
CA GLN A 350 -58.39 -20.07 -78.67
C GLN A 350 -57.92 -19.81 -80.11
N LEU A 351 -56.63 -19.56 -80.30
CA LEU A 351 -56.03 -19.38 -81.63
C LEU A 351 -56.21 -20.64 -82.48
N ALA A 352 -55.93 -21.83 -81.92
CA ALA A 352 -56.11 -23.10 -82.61
C ALA A 352 -57.58 -23.33 -83.00
N LYS A 353 -58.53 -23.02 -82.11
CA LYS A 353 -59.97 -23.10 -82.41
C LYS A 353 -60.39 -22.11 -83.51
N ALA A 354 -59.85 -20.89 -83.48
CA ALA A 354 -60.13 -19.89 -84.51
C ALA A 354 -59.59 -20.34 -85.89
N GLN A 355 -58.38 -20.92 -85.93
CA GLN A 355 -57.82 -21.52 -87.14
C GLN A 355 -58.72 -22.64 -87.68
N GLN A 356 -59.16 -23.57 -86.82
CA GLN A 356 -60.10 -24.64 -87.22
C GLN A 356 -61.43 -24.10 -87.76
N LEU A 357 -61.99 -23.05 -87.14
CA LEU A 357 -63.22 -22.42 -87.62
C LEU A 357 -63.03 -21.74 -88.97
N ILE A 358 -61.91 -21.06 -89.18
CA ILE A 358 -61.55 -20.47 -90.48
C ILE A 358 -61.47 -21.56 -91.55
N ASP A 359 -60.77 -22.67 -91.28
CA ASP A 359 -60.64 -23.80 -92.20
C ASP A 359 -62.01 -24.41 -92.55
N GLN A 360 -62.89 -24.61 -91.55
CA GLN A 360 -64.25 -25.09 -91.76
C GLN A 360 -65.10 -24.12 -92.59
N LEU A 361 -65.00 -22.81 -92.34
CA LEU A 361 -65.72 -21.79 -93.10
C LEU A 361 -65.23 -21.72 -94.54
N LEU A 362 -63.91 -21.82 -94.78
CA LEU A 362 -63.34 -21.88 -96.13
C LEU A 362 -63.83 -23.13 -96.88
N ALA A 363 -63.83 -24.30 -96.24
CA ALA A 363 -64.35 -25.54 -96.82
C ALA A 363 -65.86 -25.45 -97.12
N ARG A 364 -66.65 -24.85 -96.23
CA ARG A 364 -68.09 -24.67 -96.45
C ARG A 364 -68.38 -23.66 -97.55
N ASN A 365 -67.62 -22.56 -97.63
CA ASN A 365 -67.74 -21.57 -98.68
C ASN A 365 -67.39 -22.16 -100.06
N SER A 366 -66.35 -22.99 -100.16
CA SER A 366 -66.01 -23.66 -101.42
C SER A 366 -67.11 -24.64 -101.85
N GLN A 367 -67.69 -25.41 -100.92
CA GLN A 367 -68.85 -26.26 -101.21
C GLN A 367 -70.07 -25.46 -101.70
N LEU A 368 -70.41 -24.35 -101.05
CA LEU A 368 -71.52 -23.50 -101.46
C LEU A 368 -71.27 -22.86 -102.83
N ALA A 369 -70.04 -22.44 -103.12
CA ALA A 369 -69.66 -21.92 -104.44
C ALA A 369 -69.81 -22.99 -105.53
N ASN A 370 -69.39 -24.24 -105.26
CA ASN A 370 -69.59 -25.36 -106.18
C ASN A 370 -71.09 -25.63 -106.40
N GLN A 371 -71.90 -25.68 -105.35
CA GLN A 371 -73.36 -25.87 -105.46
C GLN A 371 -74.04 -24.74 -106.25
N LEU A 372 -73.62 -23.49 -106.06
CA LEU A 372 -74.11 -22.36 -106.84
C LEU A 372 -73.73 -22.51 -108.32
N THR A 373 -72.50 -22.95 -108.59
CA THR A 373 -72.02 -23.20 -109.96
C THR A 373 -72.82 -24.32 -110.62
N GLU A 374 -73.05 -25.43 -109.93
CA GLU A 374 -73.93 -26.53 -110.39
C GLU A 374 -75.36 -26.06 -110.65
N ARG A 375 -75.93 -25.24 -109.75
CA ARG A 375 -77.26 -24.63 -109.94
C ARG A 375 -77.30 -23.67 -111.13
N GLN A 376 -76.24 -22.90 -111.37
CA GLN A 376 -76.13 -22.03 -112.53
C GLN A 376 -76.02 -22.86 -113.83
N MET A 377 -75.19 -23.90 -113.85
CA MET A 377 -75.03 -24.80 -114.99
C MET A 377 -76.34 -25.55 -115.31
N SER A 378 -77.00 -26.14 -114.32
CA SER A 378 -78.31 -26.80 -114.52
C SER A 378 -79.40 -25.83 -114.98
N ARG A 379 -79.40 -24.57 -114.52
CA ARG A 379 -80.30 -23.54 -115.05
C ARG A 379 -79.95 -23.16 -116.49
N LEU A 380 -78.67 -23.04 -116.82
CA LEU A 380 -78.22 -22.82 -118.19
C LEU A 380 -78.67 -23.97 -119.10
N GLU A 381 -78.51 -25.22 -118.68
CA GLU A 381 -79.03 -26.40 -119.39
C GLU A 381 -80.56 -26.37 -119.54
N GLN A 382 -81.31 -25.95 -118.52
CA GLN A 382 -82.76 -25.76 -118.62
C GLN A 382 -83.14 -24.65 -119.59
N ILE A 383 -82.41 -23.53 -119.56
CA ILE A 383 -82.58 -22.44 -120.53
C ILE A 383 -82.28 -22.96 -121.93
N ASP A 384 -81.22 -23.75 -122.14
CA ASP A 384 -80.89 -24.34 -123.44
C ASP A 384 -81.95 -25.35 -123.92
N ARG A 385 -82.61 -26.07 -123.00
CA ARG A 385 -83.73 -26.98 -123.30
C ARG A 385 -85.05 -26.26 -123.62
N VAL A 386 -85.29 -25.09 -123.04
CA VAL A 386 -86.52 -24.29 -123.22
C VAL A 386 -86.33 -23.21 -124.27
N ALA A 387 -85.09 -22.84 -124.57
CA ALA A 387 -84.73 -21.98 -125.68
C ALA A 387 -85.19 -22.67 -126.98
N PRO A 388 -86.02 -22.02 -127.80
CA PRO A 388 -86.25 -22.48 -129.14
C PRO A 388 -84.90 -22.59 -129.84
N ALA A 389 -84.68 -23.69 -130.58
CA ALA A 389 -83.57 -23.81 -131.52
C ALA A 389 -83.38 -22.46 -132.24
N PRO A 390 -82.15 -21.94 -132.39
CA PRO A 390 -81.92 -20.71 -133.14
C PRO A 390 -82.64 -20.84 -134.47
N GLY A 391 -83.73 -20.08 -134.59
CA GLY A 391 -84.49 -19.99 -135.81
C GLY A 391 -83.50 -19.64 -136.90
N SER A 392 -83.54 -20.44 -137.96
CA SER A 392 -82.90 -20.15 -139.23
C SER A 392 -83.35 -18.76 -139.71
N VAL A 393 -82.63 -17.72 -139.29
CA VAL A 393 -82.69 -16.40 -139.92
C VAL A 393 -81.72 -16.46 -141.10
N SER A 394 -82.29 -16.92 -142.21
CA SER A 394 -81.80 -16.60 -143.55
C SER A 394 -82.14 -15.15 -143.83
N LEU A 395 -81.13 -14.28 -143.94
CA LEU A 395 -81.27 -12.97 -144.59
C LEU A 395 -80.02 -12.72 -145.43
N LEU A 396 -80.28 -12.65 -146.74
CA LEU A 396 -79.41 -12.12 -147.78
C LEU A 396 -78.85 -10.73 -147.43
N ALA A 397 -77.59 -10.51 -147.83
CA ALA A 397 -77.03 -9.46 -148.71
C ALA A 397 -77.63 -8.02 -148.64
N PRO A 398 -76.80 -6.96 -148.81
CA PRO A 398 -75.76 -6.83 -149.84
C PRO A 398 -74.33 -7.08 -149.38
#